data_AF-A0A2A2LB23-F1
#
_entry.id   AF-A0A2A2LB23-F1
#
_cell.length_a   1.000
_cell.length_b   1.000
_cell.length_c   1.000
_cell.angle_alpha   90.00
_cell.angle_beta   90.00
_cell.angle_gamma   90.00
#
_symmetry.space_group_name_H-M   'P 1'
#
loop_
_entity.id
_entity.type
_entity.pdbx_description
1 polymer ?
#
loop_
_entity_poly.entity_id
_entity_poly.type
_entity_poly.pdbx_seq_one_letter_code
_entity_poly.pdbx_strand_id
1 'polypeptide(L)'
;MQFSDEDLLTLSTHGKLKRLIVTNCLNISSAGINYILQRCQLKELTINKCEEVTDDMMFTLSTTQEKLEKISIQSCVSITSKGVSALAWLKNIEKLIEADISRNRSVNDSIVIALYNALQQNCNSIRKRPAHSENIQEKEDRKLTLYVFETSISEDIAQKVSDVMTICFC
;
A
#
# COMPACT_ATOMS: atom_id res chain seq x y z
N MET A 1 -21.34 -1.36 18.91
CA MET A 1 -21.69 -1.25 17.47
C MET A 1 -20.96 -2.37 16.75
N GLN A 2 -21.68 -3.29 16.12
CA GLN A 2 -21.09 -4.46 15.46
C GLN A 2 -20.90 -4.15 13.97
N PHE A 3 -19.89 -3.35 13.66
CA PHE A 3 -19.49 -3.13 12.26
C PHE A 3 -18.78 -4.38 11.75
N SER A 4 -19.25 -4.93 10.64
CA SER A 4 -18.89 -6.27 10.14
C SER A 4 -18.66 -6.30 8.62
N ASP A 5 -18.27 -7.46 8.10
CA ASP A 5 -18.11 -7.69 6.66
C ASP A 5 -19.39 -7.44 5.84
N GLU A 6 -20.58 -7.67 6.41
CA GLU A 6 -21.87 -7.40 5.74
C GLU A 6 -22.09 -5.89 5.50
N ASP A 7 -21.63 -5.06 6.45
CA ASP A 7 -21.68 -3.61 6.31
C ASP A 7 -20.73 -3.15 5.20
N LEU A 8 -19.53 -3.72 5.12
CA LEU A 8 -18.57 -3.44 4.04
C LEU A 8 -19.11 -3.90 2.68
N LEU A 9 -19.78 -5.06 2.62
CA LEU A 9 -20.46 -5.52 1.41
C LEU A 9 -21.51 -4.49 0.97
N THR A 10 -22.36 -4.04 1.90
CA THR A 10 -23.40 -3.05 1.61
C THR A 10 -22.80 -1.74 1.12
N LEU A 11 -21.74 -1.24 1.77
CA LEU A 11 -21.03 -0.02 1.35
C LEU A 11 -20.40 -0.17 -0.04
N SER A 12 -19.85 -1.35 -0.35
CA SER A 12 -19.18 -1.63 -1.62
C SER A 12 -20.11 -1.53 -2.84
N THR A 13 -21.43 -1.72 -2.66
CA THR A 13 -22.41 -1.69 -3.76
C THR A 13 -22.45 -0.36 -4.51
N HIS A 14 -22.09 0.73 -3.84
CA HIS A 14 -22.11 2.07 -4.43
C HIS A 14 -20.91 2.35 -5.33
N GLY A 15 -19.81 1.61 -5.20
CA GLY A 15 -18.61 1.71 -6.06
C GLY A 15 -17.87 3.07 -6.01
N LYS A 16 -18.30 3.99 -5.15
CA LYS A 16 -17.83 5.39 -5.12
C LYS A 16 -16.86 5.70 -4.00
N LEU A 17 -16.59 4.74 -3.10
CA LEU A 17 -15.68 4.97 -1.98
C LEU A 17 -14.27 5.32 -2.49
N LYS A 18 -13.66 6.32 -1.86
CA LYS A 18 -12.29 6.78 -2.14
C LYS A 18 -11.35 6.61 -0.97
N ARG A 19 -11.90 6.54 0.24
CA ARG A 19 -11.13 6.36 1.46
C ARG A 19 -11.86 5.38 2.36
N LEU A 20 -11.14 4.39 2.84
CA LEU A 20 -11.65 3.46 3.85
C LEU A 20 -10.69 3.47 5.03
N ILE A 21 -11.23 3.68 6.23
CA ILE A 21 -10.48 3.59 7.48
C ILE A 21 -11.21 2.58 8.35
N VAL A 22 -10.54 1.49 8.68
CA VAL A 22 -10.99 0.45 9.60
C VAL A 22 -9.89 0.32 10.65
N THR A 23 -10.24 0.51 11.92
CA THR A 23 -9.26 0.43 13.00
C THR A 23 -9.88 -0.26 14.19
N ASN A 24 -9.18 -1.27 14.72
CA ASN A 24 -9.61 -2.02 15.90
C ASN A 24 -11.01 -2.66 15.71
N CYS A 25 -11.28 -3.17 14.50
CA CYS A 25 -12.53 -3.86 14.17
C CYS A 25 -12.29 -5.37 14.15
N LEU A 26 -12.85 -6.07 15.14
CA LEU A 26 -12.65 -7.52 15.33
C LEU A 26 -13.56 -8.38 14.44
N ASN A 27 -14.65 -7.81 13.91
CA ASN A 27 -15.60 -8.53 13.06
C ASN A 27 -15.42 -8.20 11.57
N ILE A 28 -14.26 -7.65 11.21
CA ILE A 28 -13.89 -7.40 9.81
C ILE A 28 -12.74 -8.30 9.43
N SER A 29 -12.94 -9.05 8.36
CA SER A 29 -11.95 -9.96 7.80
C SER A 29 -11.45 -9.47 6.44
N SER A 30 -10.46 -10.19 5.87
CA SER A 30 -10.04 -9.98 4.48
C SER A 30 -11.22 -10.05 3.50
N ALA A 31 -12.23 -10.89 3.74
CA ALA A 31 -13.38 -11.02 2.83
C ALA A 31 -14.19 -9.72 2.74
N GLY A 32 -14.49 -9.07 3.86
CA GLY A 32 -15.17 -7.78 3.90
C GLY A 32 -14.40 -6.68 3.19
N ILE A 33 -13.08 -6.59 3.43
CA ILE A 33 -12.20 -5.63 2.75
C ILE A 33 -12.16 -5.90 1.25
N ASN A 34 -12.12 -7.17 0.83
CA ASN A 34 -12.10 -7.55 -0.57
C ASN A 34 -13.36 -7.10 -1.33
N TYR A 35 -14.54 -7.08 -0.69
CA TYR A 35 -15.74 -6.51 -1.32
C TYR A 35 -15.52 -5.05 -1.73
N ILE A 36 -14.87 -4.26 -0.88
CA ILE A 36 -14.54 -2.87 -1.18
C ILE A 36 -13.50 -2.81 -2.29
N LEU A 37 -12.40 -3.56 -2.19
CA LEU A 37 -11.30 -3.53 -3.17
C LEU A 37 -11.75 -3.96 -4.57
N GLN A 38 -12.67 -4.91 -4.66
CA GLN A 38 -13.17 -5.39 -5.96
C GLN A 38 -14.15 -4.42 -6.64
N ARG A 39 -14.80 -3.52 -5.88
CA ARG A 39 -15.87 -2.66 -6.40
C ARG A 39 -15.52 -1.17 -6.37
N CYS A 40 -14.57 -0.78 -5.54
CA CYS A 40 -14.15 0.61 -5.36
C CYS A 40 -12.69 0.78 -5.76
N GLN A 41 -12.40 1.95 -6.34
CA GLN A 41 -11.03 2.39 -6.60
C GLN A 41 -10.67 3.44 -5.54
N LEU A 42 -9.95 2.98 -4.52
CA LEU A 42 -9.54 3.77 -3.36
C LEU A 42 -8.31 4.62 -3.68
N LYS A 43 -8.23 5.76 -3.00
CA LYS A 43 -7.03 6.60 -2.88
C LYS A 43 -6.31 6.36 -1.57
N GLU A 44 -7.06 6.14 -0.48
CA GLU A 44 -6.47 5.91 0.85
C GLU A 44 -7.14 4.70 1.51
N LEU A 45 -6.32 3.80 2.06
CA LEU A 45 -6.78 2.63 2.79
C LEU A 45 -6.01 2.52 4.11
N THR A 46 -6.73 2.55 5.22
CA THR A 46 -6.15 2.34 6.56
C THR A 46 -6.85 1.14 7.20
N ILE A 47 -6.11 0.07 7.46
CA ILE A 47 -6.58 -1.15 8.12
C ILE A 47 -5.63 -1.45 9.28
N ASN A 48 -5.95 -0.96 10.47
CA ASN A 48 -5.06 -1.05 11.63
C ASN A 48 -5.67 -1.91 12.73
N LYS A 49 -4.87 -2.73 13.41
CA LYS A 49 -5.32 -3.56 14.56
C LYS A 49 -6.55 -4.42 14.24
N CYS A 50 -6.63 -4.97 13.02
CA CYS A 50 -7.69 -5.87 12.61
C CYS A 50 -7.11 -7.29 12.50
N GLU A 51 -7.45 -8.18 13.44
CA GLU A 51 -6.77 -9.47 13.62
C GLU A 51 -7.14 -10.50 12.55
N GLU A 52 -8.37 -10.44 12.03
CA GLU A 52 -8.92 -11.32 10.99
C GLU A 52 -8.54 -10.88 9.55
N VAL A 53 -7.75 -9.82 9.42
CA VAL A 53 -7.24 -9.33 8.13
C VAL A 53 -5.87 -9.94 7.86
N THR A 54 -5.75 -10.59 6.70
CA THR A 54 -4.64 -11.47 6.30
C THR A 54 -4.02 -11.03 4.97
N ASP A 55 -2.94 -11.72 4.55
CA ASP A 55 -2.28 -11.51 3.26
C ASP A 55 -3.23 -11.57 2.04
N ASP A 56 -4.37 -12.27 2.15
CA ASP A 56 -5.37 -12.38 1.09
C ASP A 56 -5.88 -11.01 0.59
N MET A 57 -6.11 -10.08 1.53
CA MET A 57 -6.54 -8.73 1.14
C MET A 57 -5.44 -7.97 0.39
N MET A 58 -4.17 -8.26 0.67
CA MET A 58 -3.03 -7.60 0.04
C MET A 58 -2.85 -8.08 -1.40
N PHE A 59 -3.09 -9.37 -1.66
CA PHE A 59 -3.08 -9.92 -3.02
C PHE A 59 -4.26 -9.40 -3.84
N THR A 60 -5.43 -9.25 -3.23
CA THR A 60 -6.57 -8.58 -3.88
C THR A 60 -6.26 -7.11 -4.16
N LEU A 61 -5.68 -6.40 -3.20
CA LEU A 61 -5.30 -4.99 -3.36
C LEU A 61 -4.33 -4.77 -4.51
N SER A 62 -3.28 -5.59 -4.61
CA SER A 62 -2.24 -5.44 -5.64
C SER A 62 -2.74 -5.65 -7.06
N THR A 63 -3.78 -6.48 -7.23
CA THR A 63 -4.33 -6.84 -8.54
C THR A 63 -5.52 -5.98 -8.98
N THR A 64 -6.23 -5.36 -8.04
CA THR A 64 -7.49 -4.63 -8.30
C THR A 64 -7.37 -3.11 -8.27
N GLN A 65 -6.46 -2.55 -7.46
CA GLN A 65 -6.38 -1.10 -7.27
C GLN A 65 -5.46 -0.43 -8.30
N GLU A 66 -5.92 0.69 -8.85
CA GLU A 66 -5.19 1.48 -9.86
C GLU A 66 -5.06 2.97 -9.48
N LYS A 67 -5.58 3.34 -8.31
CA LYS A 67 -5.67 4.72 -7.82
C LYS A 67 -5.16 4.90 -6.39
N LEU A 68 -4.62 3.84 -5.76
CA LEU A 68 -4.18 3.89 -4.37
C LEU A 68 -2.95 4.80 -4.23
N GLU A 69 -3.05 5.77 -3.33
CA GLU A 69 -2.00 6.75 -3.04
C GLU A 69 -1.45 6.52 -1.63
N LYS A 70 -2.28 6.13 -0.66
CA LYS A 70 -1.87 5.87 0.72
C LYS A 70 -2.38 4.55 1.24
N ILE A 71 -1.52 3.85 1.97
CA ILE A 71 -1.90 2.63 2.69
C ILE A 71 -1.32 2.63 4.09
N SER A 72 -2.11 2.20 5.08
CA SER A 72 -1.65 1.96 6.45
C SER A 72 -2.19 0.62 6.91
N ILE A 73 -1.30 -0.24 7.40
CA ILE A 73 -1.61 -1.60 7.86
C ILE A 73 -0.88 -1.89 9.17
N GLN A 74 -1.05 -1.05 10.17
CA GLN A 74 -0.33 -1.19 11.43
C GLN A 74 -0.93 -2.29 12.30
N SER A 75 -0.08 -3.10 12.94
CA SER A 75 -0.48 -4.07 13.96
C SER A 75 -1.55 -5.07 13.48
N CYS A 76 -1.53 -5.44 12.20
CA CYS A 76 -2.37 -6.51 11.66
C CYS A 76 -1.54 -7.80 11.68
N VAL A 77 -1.65 -8.55 12.78
CA VAL A 77 -0.75 -9.67 13.11
C VAL A 77 -0.77 -10.82 12.10
N SER A 78 -1.86 -10.94 11.35
CA SER A 78 -2.06 -11.98 10.33
C SER A 78 -1.59 -11.56 8.93
N ILE A 79 -1.06 -10.33 8.79
CA ILE A 79 -0.35 -9.87 7.59
C ILE A 79 1.15 -10.09 7.77
N THR A 80 1.74 -10.78 6.80
CA THR A 80 3.14 -11.19 6.79
C THR A 80 3.96 -10.39 5.78
N SER A 81 5.26 -10.66 5.71
CA SER A 81 6.13 -10.08 4.68
C SER A 81 5.67 -10.40 3.26
N LYS A 82 4.99 -11.53 3.04
CA LYS A 82 4.45 -11.91 1.72
C LYS A 82 3.32 -10.98 1.30
N GLY A 83 2.36 -10.74 2.19
CA GLY A 83 1.27 -9.79 1.92
C GLY A 83 1.79 -8.38 1.69
N VAL A 84 2.69 -7.89 2.54
CA VAL A 84 3.27 -6.55 2.35
C VAL A 84 4.07 -6.45 1.04
N SER A 85 4.82 -7.49 0.66
CA SER A 85 5.56 -7.52 -0.61
C SER A 85 4.64 -7.44 -1.83
N ALA A 86 3.36 -7.78 -1.72
CA ALA A 86 2.39 -7.62 -2.79
C ALA A 86 2.19 -6.16 -3.20
N LEU A 87 2.53 -5.19 -2.35
CA LEU A 87 2.55 -3.77 -2.72
C LEU A 87 3.47 -3.49 -3.92
N ALA A 88 4.57 -4.24 -4.06
CA ALA A 88 5.47 -4.13 -5.21
C ALA A 88 4.81 -4.54 -6.54
N TRP A 89 3.64 -5.20 -6.51
CA TRP A 89 2.88 -5.61 -7.70
C TRP A 89 1.71 -4.68 -8.02
N LEU A 90 1.51 -3.61 -7.26
CA LEU A 90 0.52 -2.59 -7.58
C LEU A 90 0.74 -2.05 -8.99
N LYS A 91 -0.31 -2.10 -9.81
CA LYS A 91 -0.28 -1.55 -11.18
C LYS A 91 0.03 -0.05 -11.21
N ASN A 92 -0.24 0.65 -10.11
CA ASN A 92 -0.05 2.08 -9.94
C ASN A 92 0.97 2.43 -8.84
N ILE A 93 1.98 1.58 -8.62
CA ILE A 93 2.99 1.76 -7.57
C ILE A 93 3.67 3.14 -7.62
N GLU A 94 3.79 3.75 -8.80
CA GLU A 94 4.33 5.11 -9.00
C GLU A 94 3.45 6.23 -8.43
N LYS A 95 2.19 5.94 -8.09
CA LYS A 95 1.27 6.87 -7.43
C LYS A 95 1.21 6.65 -5.92
N LEU A 96 1.81 5.57 -5.41
CA LEU A 96 1.86 5.33 -3.98
C LEU A 96 2.84 6.33 -3.36
N ILE A 97 2.33 7.17 -2.47
CA ILE A 97 3.08 8.26 -1.83
C ILE A 97 3.36 7.95 -0.36
N GLU A 98 2.56 7.08 0.25
CA GLU A 98 2.64 6.77 1.66
C GLU A 98 2.28 5.30 1.91
N ALA A 99 3.17 4.58 2.56
CA ALA A 99 2.93 3.22 3.03
C ALA A 99 3.38 3.11 4.48
N ASP A 100 2.43 2.92 5.39
CA ASP A 100 2.70 2.67 6.78
C ASP A 100 2.48 1.21 7.13
N ILE A 101 3.58 0.49 7.27
CA ILE A 101 3.64 -0.93 7.58
C ILE A 101 4.32 -1.15 8.94
N SER A 102 4.42 -0.10 9.75
CA SER A 102 5.02 -0.16 11.08
C SER A 102 4.30 -1.15 11.99
N ARG A 103 5.01 -1.67 12.99
CA ARG A 103 4.49 -2.63 13.98
C ARG A 103 3.97 -3.95 13.40
N ASN A 104 4.42 -4.31 12.19
CA ASN A 104 4.32 -5.67 11.68
C ASN A 104 5.68 -6.36 11.84
N ARG A 105 5.74 -7.42 12.65
CA ARG A 105 7.00 -8.11 13.00
C ARG A 105 7.73 -8.73 11.80
N SER A 106 7.05 -8.87 10.67
CA SER A 106 7.61 -9.46 9.45
C SER A 106 8.28 -8.45 8.52
N VAL A 107 8.32 -7.15 8.86
CA VAL A 107 8.95 -6.14 8.00
C VAL A 107 10.47 -6.19 8.12
N ASN A 108 11.14 -6.38 6.98
CA ASN A 108 12.60 -6.45 6.85
C ASN A 108 13.07 -5.84 5.51
N ASP A 109 14.40 -5.79 5.31
CA ASP A 109 15.06 -5.28 4.10
C ASP A 109 14.47 -5.81 2.78
N SER A 110 13.95 -7.05 2.75
CA SER A 110 13.43 -7.66 1.52
C SER A 110 12.23 -6.91 0.96
N ILE A 111 11.39 -6.35 1.83
CA ILE A 111 10.22 -5.56 1.42
C ILE A 111 10.65 -4.23 0.80
N VAL A 112 11.62 -3.55 1.42
CA VAL A 112 12.17 -2.29 0.91
C VAL A 112 12.81 -2.49 -0.45
N ILE A 113 13.60 -3.56 -0.61
CA ILE A 113 14.21 -3.92 -1.90
C ILE A 113 13.13 -4.23 -2.95
N ALA A 114 12.08 -4.97 -2.59
CA ALA A 114 10.98 -5.30 -3.51
C ALA A 114 10.27 -4.03 -4.01
N LEU A 115 9.93 -3.12 -3.10
CA LEU A 115 9.32 -1.82 -3.43
C LEU A 115 10.24 -0.97 -4.29
N TYR A 116 11.52 -0.89 -3.94
CA TYR A 116 12.53 -0.13 -4.69
C TYR A 116 12.64 -0.64 -6.13
N ASN A 117 12.76 -1.96 -6.32
CA ASN A 117 12.85 -2.57 -7.64
C ASN A 117 11.58 -2.32 -8.48
N ALA A 118 10.39 -2.40 -7.87
CA ALA A 118 9.13 -2.14 -8.55
C ALA A 118 9.02 -0.68 -9.03
N LEU A 119 9.39 0.27 -8.17
CA LEU A 119 9.40 1.70 -8.50
C LEU A 119 10.38 2.01 -9.65
N GLN A 120 11.54 1.37 -9.68
CA GLN A 120 12.51 1.54 -10.77
C GLN A 120 12.05 0.89 -12.09
N GLN A 121 11.46 -0.31 -12.05
CA GLN A 121 11.01 -1.02 -13.25
C GLN A 121 9.88 -0.28 -13.98
N ASN A 122 8.94 0.31 -13.26
CA ASN A 122 7.84 1.07 -13.88
C ASN A 122 8.27 2.43 -14.44
N CYS A 123 9.36 3.02 -13.92
CA CYS A 123 9.96 4.24 -14.52
C CYS A 123 10.50 3.99 -15.94
N ASN A 124 11.01 2.79 -16.24
CA ASN A 124 11.55 2.44 -17.56
C ASN A 124 10.46 2.31 -18.64
N SER A 125 9.23 1.95 -18.26
CA SER A 125 8.08 1.88 -19.16
C SER A 125 7.54 3.27 -19.53
N ILE A 126 7.66 4.26 -18.63
CA ILE A 126 7.19 5.64 -18.85
C ILE A 126 8.18 6.43 -19.73
N ARG A 127 9.49 6.21 -19.58
CA ARG A 127 10.54 6.89 -20.38
C ARG A 127 10.55 6.52 -21.88
N LYS A 128 9.76 5.54 -22.32
CA LYS A 128 9.62 5.15 -23.74
C LYS A 128 8.47 5.85 -24.49
N ARG A 129 7.72 6.76 -23.87
CA ARG A 129 6.71 7.54 -24.61
C ARG A 129 7.41 8.57 -25.51
N PRO A 130 7.12 8.62 -26.83
CA PRO A 130 7.72 9.60 -27.71
C PRO A 130 7.33 11.01 -27.28
N ALA A 131 8.30 11.91 -27.30
CA ALA A 131 8.16 13.31 -26.93
C ALA A 131 7.17 14.02 -27.86
N HIS A 132 5.95 14.25 -27.37
CA HIS A 132 5.13 15.36 -27.83
C HIS A 132 4.87 16.29 -26.65
N SER A 133 5.12 17.58 -26.88
CA SER A 133 5.27 18.63 -25.89
C SER A 133 4.06 18.72 -24.94
N GLU A 134 4.25 18.34 -23.68
CA GLU A 134 3.39 18.75 -22.59
C GLU A 134 4.22 19.62 -21.63
N ASN A 135 3.60 20.74 -21.22
CA ASN A 135 4.15 21.78 -20.36
C ASN A 135 5.05 21.22 -19.25
N ILE A 136 6.24 21.80 -19.12
CA ILE A 136 7.17 21.56 -18.01
C ILE A 136 6.58 22.22 -16.75
N GLN A 137 5.59 21.56 -16.15
CA GLN A 137 5.38 21.68 -14.72
C GLN A 137 6.43 20.77 -14.10
N GLU A 138 7.43 21.35 -13.43
CA GLU A 138 8.41 20.60 -12.64
C GLU A 138 7.66 19.58 -11.79
N LYS A 139 7.75 18.31 -12.19
CA LYS A 139 7.12 17.21 -11.46
C LYS A 139 7.99 17.06 -10.22
N GLU A 140 7.56 17.67 -9.12
CA GLU A 140 8.20 17.52 -7.81
C GLU A 140 8.52 16.03 -7.60
N ASP A 141 9.80 15.71 -7.36
CA ASP A 141 10.30 14.33 -7.18
C ASP A 141 9.63 13.71 -5.96
N ARG A 142 8.40 13.20 -6.16
CA ARG A 142 7.57 12.70 -5.08
C ARG A 142 8.00 11.29 -4.75
N LYS A 143 8.88 11.17 -3.75
CA LYS A 143 9.35 9.90 -3.19
C LYS A 143 8.24 9.21 -2.40
N LEU A 144 8.23 7.87 -2.44
CA LEU A 144 7.38 7.08 -1.55
C LEU A 144 7.88 7.26 -0.11
N THR A 145 7.01 7.64 0.82
CA THR A 145 7.31 7.61 2.26
C THR A 145 6.89 6.27 2.84
N LEU A 146 7.84 5.53 3.42
CA LEU A 146 7.62 4.22 4.01
C LEU A 146 7.87 4.27 5.51
N TYR A 147 6.84 4.02 6.31
CA TYR A 147 6.96 3.94 7.77
C TYR A 147 7.20 2.48 8.20
N VAL A 148 8.30 2.26 8.92
CA VAL A 148 8.76 0.96 9.41
C VAL A 148 9.22 1.07 10.86
N PHE A 149 9.41 -0.06 11.54
CA PHE A 149 10.02 -0.06 12.87
C PHE A 149 11.55 0.16 12.75
N GLU A 150 12.16 0.86 13.70
CA GLU A 150 13.59 1.27 13.64
C GLU A 150 14.54 0.12 13.34
N THR A 151 14.31 -1.02 13.98
CA THR A 151 15.19 -2.20 13.84
C THR A 151 14.88 -3.05 12.61
N SER A 152 13.88 -2.68 11.79
CA SER A 152 13.46 -3.51 10.66
C SER A 152 14.40 -3.39 9.48
N ILE A 153 15.07 -2.24 9.29
CA ILE A 153 15.81 -1.93 8.06
C ILE A 153 17.27 -1.56 8.37
N SER A 154 18.21 -2.12 7.62
CA SER A 154 19.64 -1.78 7.74
C SER A 154 19.95 -0.39 7.17
N GLU A 155 20.92 0.33 7.77
CA GLU A 155 21.34 1.66 7.32
C GLU A 155 21.82 1.65 5.86
N ASP A 156 22.53 0.61 5.44
CA ASP A 156 23.00 0.43 4.06
C ASP A 156 21.83 0.39 3.06
N ILE A 157 20.76 -0.32 3.41
CA ILE A 157 19.55 -0.40 2.58
C ILE A 157 18.83 0.95 2.58
N ALA A 158 18.67 1.59 3.73
CA ALA A 158 18.03 2.90 3.84
C ALA A 158 18.75 3.96 3.00
N GLN A 159 20.09 3.97 3.02
CA GLN A 159 20.90 4.86 2.20
C GLN A 159 20.76 4.54 0.71
N LYS A 160 20.77 3.26 0.35
CA LYS A 160 20.69 2.79 -1.05
C LYS A 160 19.41 3.21 -1.76
N VAL A 161 18.28 3.27 -1.05
CA VAL A 161 16.96 3.55 -1.65
C VAL A 161 16.53 5.02 -1.53
N SER A 162 17.36 5.86 -0.92
CA SER A 162 17.04 7.23 -0.53
C SER A 162 16.73 8.17 -1.71
N ASP A 163 17.12 7.80 -2.93
CA ASP A 163 16.81 8.53 -4.17
C ASP A 163 15.35 8.34 -4.62
N VAL A 164 14.74 7.19 -4.29
CA VAL A 164 13.39 6.82 -4.73
C VAL A 164 12.37 6.85 -3.60
N MET A 165 12.78 6.56 -2.36
CA MET A 165 11.89 6.52 -1.20
C MET A 165 12.50 7.15 0.05
N THR A 166 11.64 7.61 0.95
CA THR A 166 11.99 8.12 2.26
C THR A 166 11.55 7.09 3.30
N ILE A 167 12.49 6.56 4.08
CA ILE A 167 12.18 5.62 5.17
C ILE A 167 12.03 6.43 6.47
N CYS A 168 10.90 6.25 7.13
CA CYS A 168 10.61 6.85 8.43
C CYS A 168 10.53 5.75 9.49
N PHE A 169 11.29 5.90 10.56
CA PHE A 169 11.30 4.97 11.69
C PHE A 169 10.29 5.44 12.75
N CYS A 170 9.36 4.57 13.17
CA CYS A 170 8.26 4.87 14.10
C CYS A 170 7.97 3.74 15.10
#